data_AF-A0A846MV38-F1
#
_entry.id   AF-A0A846MV38-F1
#
_cell.length_a   1.000
_cell.length_b   1.000
_cell.length_c   1.000
_cell.angle_alpha   90.00
_cell.angle_beta   90.00
_cell.angle_gamma   90.00
#
_symmetry.space_group_name_H-M   'P 1'
#
loop_
_entity.id
_entity.type
_entity.pdbx_description
1 polymer ?
#
loop_
_entity_poly.entity_id
_entity_poly.type
_entity_poly.pdbx_seq_one_letter_code
_entity_poly.pdbx_strand_id
1 'polypeptide(L)'
;MYGSIVRLSDFKAKPIAELPEDQYQEAIRGMERGLEASAMSEENMIAPDTSYLANHPAMKPYATVQVGGKVVATIDNQGVMSTSDEIYEKLKNLVPNDVNGTNGPDLAKARADKIAQALGGKVVSSLTAITQSQFNANPIDQEKLRPQINLEAMKQDPLYAQIQAIKAQRAAFLSAAATQPS
;
A
#
# COMPACT_ATOMS: atom_id res chain seq x y z
N MET A 1 -62.21 -2.98 26.19
CA MET A 1 -61.56 -3.82 25.17
C MET A 1 -60.13 -3.34 25.00
N TYR A 2 -59.15 -4.17 25.37
CA TYR A 2 -57.72 -3.84 25.26
C TYR A 2 -57.27 -3.93 23.81
N GLY A 3 -56.72 -2.84 23.27
CA GLY A 3 -56.00 -2.82 21.99
C GLY A 3 -54.60 -3.39 22.17
N SER A 4 -54.27 -4.41 21.38
CA SER A 4 -52.97 -5.09 21.35
C SER A 4 -51.86 -4.12 20.95
N ILE A 5 -50.86 -3.98 21.81
CA ILE A 5 -49.58 -3.33 21.48
C ILE A 5 -48.76 -4.36 20.69
N VAL A 6 -48.65 -4.18 19.38
CA VAL A 6 -47.68 -4.92 18.56
C VAL A 6 -46.28 -4.48 19.00
N ARG A 7 -45.44 -5.44 19.42
CA ARG A 7 -44.08 -5.14 19.87
C ARG A 7 -43.17 -5.18 18.64
N LEU A 8 -42.17 -4.29 18.58
CA LEU A 8 -41.13 -4.32 17.54
C LEU A 8 -40.34 -5.66 17.51
N SER A 9 -40.47 -6.50 18.53
CA SER A 9 -39.98 -7.89 18.55
C SER A 9 -40.73 -8.84 17.61
N ASP A 10 -41.89 -8.43 17.08
CA ASP A 10 -42.74 -9.25 16.22
C ASP A 10 -42.29 -9.21 14.75
N PHE A 11 -41.38 -8.30 14.40
CA PHE A 11 -40.70 -8.27 13.10
C PHE A 11 -39.46 -9.17 13.16
N LYS A 12 -39.62 -10.45 12.83
CA LYS A 12 -38.47 -11.31 12.50
C LYS A 12 -37.86 -10.79 11.20
N ALA A 13 -36.69 -10.17 11.27
CA ALA A 13 -35.89 -9.89 10.07
C ALA A 13 -35.71 -11.21 9.31
N LYS A 14 -36.04 -11.22 8.01
CA LYS A 14 -35.84 -12.40 7.17
C LYS A 14 -34.34 -12.76 7.15
N PRO A 15 -33.98 -14.05 7.28
CA PRO A 15 -32.59 -14.47 7.11
C PRO A 15 -32.06 -14.04 5.74
N ILE A 16 -30.81 -13.59 5.67
CA ILE A 16 -30.19 -13.12 4.41
C ILE A 16 -30.31 -14.17 3.29
N ALA A 17 -30.19 -15.45 3.64
CA ALA A 17 -30.31 -16.58 2.71
C ALA A 17 -31.70 -16.71 2.05
N GLU A 18 -32.75 -16.13 2.62
CA GLU A 18 -34.13 -16.21 2.11
C GLU A 18 -34.57 -14.93 1.37
N LEU A 19 -33.69 -13.92 1.28
CA LEU A 19 -33.98 -12.69 0.58
C LEU A 19 -34.18 -12.92 -0.93
N PRO A 20 -34.86 -12.00 -1.63
CA PRO A 20 -34.83 -11.91 -3.09
C PRO A 20 -33.39 -11.96 -3.62
N GLU A 21 -33.19 -12.54 -4.80
CA GLU A 21 -31.84 -12.82 -5.34
C GLU A 21 -30.96 -11.56 -5.42
N ASP A 22 -31.52 -10.45 -5.90
CA ASP A 22 -30.85 -9.16 -5.95
C ASP A 22 -30.38 -8.69 -4.57
N GLN A 23 -31.25 -8.78 -3.56
CA GLN A 23 -30.94 -8.38 -2.19
C GLN A 23 -29.94 -9.32 -1.52
N TYR A 24 -30.01 -10.62 -1.79
CA TYR A 24 -29.04 -11.62 -1.36
C TYR A 24 -27.65 -11.31 -1.93
N GLN A 25 -27.56 -11.07 -3.24
CA GLN A 25 -26.30 -10.77 -3.93
C GLN A 25 -25.69 -9.45 -3.44
N GLU A 26 -26.50 -8.41 -3.21
CA GLU A 26 -26.01 -7.17 -2.58
C GLU A 26 -25.47 -7.39 -1.17
N ALA A 27 -26.17 -8.17 -0.35
CA ALA A 27 -25.72 -8.47 1.01
C ALA A 27 -24.39 -9.24 1.01
N ILE A 28 -24.26 -10.29 0.18
CA ILE A 28 -23.02 -11.06 0.05
C ILE A 28 -21.88 -10.17 -0.46
N ARG A 29 -22.10 -9.36 -1.49
CA ARG A 29 -21.07 -8.42 -2.00
C ARG A 29 -20.66 -7.39 -0.96
N GLY A 30 -21.58 -6.92 -0.13
CA GLY A 30 -21.26 -6.03 1.00
C GLY A 30 -20.35 -6.71 2.02
N MET A 31 -20.69 -7.95 2.39
CA MET A 31 -19.89 -8.73 3.34
C MET A 31 -18.51 -9.11 2.78
N GLU A 32 -18.43 -9.51 1.50
CA GLU A 32 -17.17 -9.82 0.83
C GLU A 32 -16.25 -8.59 0.75
N ARG A 33 -16.79 -7.41 0.43
CA ARG A 33 -16.01 -6.16 0.50
C ARG A 33 -15.53 -5.83 1.91
N GLY A 34 -16.34 -6.11 2.93
CA GLY A 34 -15.94 -5.96 4.32
C GLY A 34 -14.79 -6.90 4.70
N LEU A 35 -14.84 -8.15 4.22
CA LEU A 35 -13.78 -9.13 4.41
C LEU A 35 -12.49 -8.72 3.68
N GLU A 36 -12.60 -8.26 2.43
CA GLU A 36 -11.46 -7.75 1.67
C GLU A 36 -10.81 -6.55 2.37
N ALA A 37 -11.61 -5.60 2.86
CA ALA A 37 -11.11 -4.46 3.62
C ALA A 37 -10.41 -4.88 4.92
N SER A 38 -10.95 -5.87 5.63
CA SER A 38 -10.33 -6.48 6.82
C SER A 38 -8.99 -7.15 6.48
N ALA A 39 -8.94 -7.86 5.35
CA ALA A 39 -7.75 -8.55 4.87
C ALA A 39 -6.67 -7.58 4.35
N MET A 40 -7.05 -6.36 3.99
CA MET A 40 -6.16 -5.25 3.62
C MET A 40 -5.73 -4.39 4.83
N SER A 41 -6.12 -4.76 6.07
CA SER A 41 -5.60 -4.09 7.26
C SER A 41 -4.12 -4.39 7.45
N GLU A 42 -3.37 -3.46 8.04
CA GLU A 42 -1.92 -3.60 8.25
C GLU A 42 -1.54 -4.86 9.04
N GLU A 43 -2.40 -5.29 9.97
CA GLU A 43 -2.23 -6.51 10.77
C GLU A 43 -2.35 -7.81 9.93
N ASN A 44 -3.14 -7.77 8.86
CA ASN A 44 -3.47 -8.94 8.03
C ASN A 44 -2.73 -8.95 6.69
N MET A 45 -1.95 -7.91 6.38
CA MET A 45 -1.12 -7.89 5.18
C MET A 45 0.23 -8.56 5.43
N ILE A 46 0.73 -9.23 4.40
CA ILE A 46 2.11 -9.68 4.33
C ILE A 46 2.92 -8.49 3.81
N ALA A 47 3.85 -8.01 4.63
CA ALA A 47 4.77 -6.94 4.25
C ALA A 47 5.55 -7.32 2.98
N PRO A 48 5.78 -6.37 2.05
CA PRO A 48 6.55 -6.64 0.84
C PRO A 48 7.98 -7.08 1.17
N ASP A 49 8.51 -8.04 0.40
CA ASP A 49 9.92 -8.40 0.49
C ASP A 49 10.77 -7.27 -0.14
N THR A 50 11.37 -6.47 0.73
CA THR A 50 12.24 -5.36 0.36
C THR A 50 13.73 -5.71 0.41
N SER A 51 14.09 -6.97 0.70
CA SER A 51 15.48 -7.39 0.88
C SER A 51 16.35 -7.13 -0.35
N TYR A 52 15.78 -7.23 -1.55
CA TYR A 52 16.47 -6.96 -2.81
C TYR A 52 16.82 -5.47 -3.00
N LEU A 53 16.08 -4.54 -2.37
CA LEU A 53 16.33 -3.10 -2.49
C LEU A 53 17.67 -2.72 -1.89
N ALA A 54 18.11 -3.36 -0.80
CA ALA A 54 19.37 -3.05 -0.13
C ALA A 54 20.59 -3.12 -1.08
N ASN A 55 20.52 -3.98 -2.11
CA ASN A 55 21.56 -4.16 -3.11
C ASN A 55 21.23 -3.55 -4.47
N HIS A 56 20.05 -2.97 -4.63
CA HIS A 56 19.63 -2.38 -5.89
C HIS A 56 20.47 -1.13 -6.22
N PRO A 57 20.97 -0.95 -7.47
CA PRO A 57 21.81 0.18 -7.84
C PRO A 57 21.20 1.55 -7.51
N ALA A 58 19.87 1.67 -7.62
CA ALA A 58 19.12 2.87 -7.25
C ALA A 58 19.36 3.32 -5.80
N MET A 59 19.49 2.38 -4.85
CA MET A 59 19.68 2.65 -3.42
C MET A 59 21.14 2.93 -3.05
N LYS A 60 22.08 2.77 -4.00
CA LYS A 60 23.49 3.01 -3.73
C LYS A 60 23.82 4.51 -3.81
N PRO A 61 24.83 4.99 -3.06
CA PRO A 61 25.22 6.40 -3.10
C PRO A 61 25.58 6.86 -4.51
N TYR A 62 25.07 8.01 -4.91
CA TYR A 62 25.49 8.76 -6.09
C TYR A 62 26.65 9.70 -5.71
N ALA A 63 26.46 10.52 -4.68
CA ALA A 63 27.46 11.47 -4.23
C ALA A 63 27.32 11.82 -2.74
N THR A 64 28.38 12.39 -2.19
CA THR A 64 28.34 13.10 -0.90
C THR A 64 28.65 14.57 -1.11
N VAL A 65 28.04 15.43 -0.31
CA VAL A 65 28.42 16.85 -0.22
C VAL A 65 29.23 17.05 1.04
N GLN A 66 30.38 17.71 0.92
CA GLN A 66 31.30 17.95 2.02
C GLN A 66 31.51 19.44 2.26
N VAL A 67 31.44 19.86 3.53
CA VAL A 67 31.74 21.23 3.98
C VAL A 67 32.83 21.13 5.05
N GLY A 68 33.96 21.81 4.86
CA GLY A 68 35.08 21.76 5.80
C GLY A 68 35.60 20.33 6.06
N GLY A 69 35.53 19.44 5.07
CA GLY A 69 35.96 18.03 5.17
C GLY A 69 34.95 17.08 5.85
N LYS A 70 33.79 17.57 6.27
CA LYS A 70 32.71 16.74 6.86
C LYS A 70 31.61 16.49 5.83
N VAL A 71 31.09 15.27 5.78
CA VAL A 71 29.90 14.94 4.98
C VAL A 71 28.68 15.59 5.62
N VAL A 72 28.00 16.45 4.87
CA VAL A 72 26.77 17.15 5.30
C VAL A 72 25.52 16.59 4.63
N ALA A 73 25.67 15.92 3.49
CA ALA A 73 24.58 15.21 2.82
C ALA A 73 25.13 14.02 2.03
N THR A 74 24.39 12.92 2.02
CA THR A 74 24.58 11.79 1.12
C THR A 74 23.36 11.71 0.22
N ILE A 75 23.57 11.53 -1.08
CA ILE A 75 22.50 11.41 -2.07
C ILE A 75 22.66 10.08 -2.78
N ASP A 76 21.58 9.31 -2.89
CA ASP A 76 21.57 8.05 -3.63
C ASP A 76 21.31 8.23 -5.13
N ASN A 77 21.38 7.13 -5.89
CA ASN A 77 21.13 7.15 -7.33
C ASN A 77 19.65 7.42 -7.69
N GLN A 78 18.70 7.39 -6.76
CA GLN A 78 17.33 7.88 -6.99
C GLN A 78 17.21 9.40 -6.81
N GLY A 79 18.20 10.00 -6.15
CA GLY A 79 18.21 11.39 -5.75
C GLY A 79 17.75 11.63 -4.33
N VAL A 80 17.42 10.60 -3.54
CA VAL A 80 17.02 10.76 -2.13
C VAL A 80 18.21 11.28 -1.33
N MET A 81 17.96 12.29 -0.51
CA MET A 81 18.95 12.95 0.32
C MET A 81 18.84 12.47 1.77
N SER A 82 19.96 12.05 2.35
CA SER A 82 20.12 11.83 3.78
C SER A 82 21.02 12.91 4.39
N THR A 83 20.49 13.64 5.37
CA THR A 83 21.17 14.77 6.05
C THR A 83 20.59 14.97 7.45
N SER A 84 21.12 15.90 8.25
CA SER A 84 20.53 16.24 9.56
C SER A 84 19.27 17.10 9.39
N ASP A 85 18.38 17.08 10.38
CA ASP A 85 17.15 17.87 10.37
C ASP A 85 17.43 19.37 10.18
N GLU A 86 18.49 19.90 10.82
CA GLU A 86 18.82 21.32 10.71
C GLU A 86 19.30 21.70 9.30
N ILE A 87 19.96 20.78 8.60
CA ILE A 87 20.41 20.98 7.23
C ILE A 87 19.22 20.79 6.27
N TYR A 88 18.38 19.80 6.51
CA TYR A 88 17.16 19.58 5.73
C TYR A 88 16.26 20.81 5.72
N GLU A 89 16.00 21.41 6.89
CA GLU A 89 15.16 22.61 7.01
C GLU A 89 15.68 23.80 6.19
N LYS A 90 17.00 23.93 6.04
CA LYS A 90 17.63 24.97 5.22
C LYS A 90 17.52 24.69 3.72
N LEU A 91 17.44 23.42 3.33
CA LEU A 91 17.56 22.97 1.94
C LEU A 91 16.22 22.61 1.29
N LYS A 92 15.18 22.27 2.06
CA LYS A 92 13.92 21.68 1.56
C LYS A 92 13.22 22.48 0.46
N ASN A 93 13.42 23.79 0.40
CA ASN A 93 12.85 24.69 -0.62
C ASN A 93 13.86 25.11 -1.71
N LEU A 94 15.12 24.67 -1.61
CA LEU A 94 16.21 25.04 -2.52
C LEU A 94 16.59 23.92 -3.48
N VAL A 95 16.42 22.66 -3.04
CA VAL A 95 16.73 21.49 -3.86
C VAL A 95 15.55 21.12 -4.75
N PRO A 96 15.79 20.71 -6.01
CA PRO A 96 14.71 20.32 -6.91
C PRO A 96 13.99 19.06 -6.40
N ASN A 97 12.68 19.00 -6.60
CA ASN A 97 11.88 17.80 -6.31
C ASN A 97 12.03 16.75 -7.42
N ASP A 98 12.23 17.20 -8.65
CA ASP A 98 12.41 16.38 -9.84
C ASP A 98 13.33 17.08 -10.86
N VAL A 99 13.79 16.32 -11.85
CA VAL A 99 14.39 16.84 -13.08
C VAL A 99 13.60 16.27 -14.25
N ASN A 100 12.95 17.14 -15.03
CA ASN A 100 12.06 16.77 -16.14
C ASN A 100 10.95 15.80 -15.74
N GLY A 101 10.41 15.92 -14.52
CA GLY A 101 9.39 15.01 -13.99
C GLY A 101 9.91 13.63 -13.60
N THR A 102 11.23 13.44 -13.52
CA THR A 102 11.85 12.14 -13.24
C THR A 102 12.79 12.17 -12.03
N ASN A 103 12.93 10.99 -11.42
CA ASN A 103 13.94 10.68 -10.42
C ASN A 103 15.18 10.08 -11.10
N GLY A 104 16.24 9.87 -10.32
CA GLY A 104 17.44 9.18 -10.78
C GLY A 104 18.72 10.01 -10.65
N PRO A 105 19.81 9.58 -11.29
CA PRO A 105 21.12 10.24 -11.22
C PRO A 105 21.12 11.70 -11.66
N ASP A 106 20.26 12.10 -12.60
CA ASP A 106 20.18 13.51 -13.02
C ASP A 106 19.61 14.39 -11.90
N LEU A 107 18.58 13.90 -11.19
CA LEU A 107 18.05 14.53 -9.98
C LEU A 107 19.10 14.53 -8.86
N ALA A 108 19.79 13.40 -8.66
CA ALA A 108 20.85 13.28 -7.65
C ALA A 108 21.95 14.31 -7.87
N LYS A 109 22.38 14.49 -9.13
CA LYS A 109 23.34 15.52 -9.51
C LYS A 109 22.84 16.92 -9.22
N ALA A 110 21.63 17.26 -9.67
CA ALA A 110 21.06 18.59 -9.47
C ALA A 110 20.93 18.95 -7.98
N ARG A 111 20.54 17.98 -7.15
CA ARG A 111 20.52 18.13 -5.69
C ARG A 111 21.92 18.33 -5.12
N ALA A 112 22.88 17.48 -5.48
CA ALA A 112 24.26 17.58 -4.98
C ALA A 112 24.87 18.95 -5.28
N ASP A 113 24.71 19.43 -6.52
CA ASP A 113 25.22 20.71 -6.98
C ASP A 113 24.55 21.87 -6.20
N LYS A 114 23.23 21.81 -5.98
CA LYS A 114 22.51 22.86 -5.22
C LYS A 114 22.88 22.91 -3.75
N ILE A 115 23.07 21.75 -3.12
CA ILE A 115 23.47 21.69 -1.71
C ILE A 115 24.89 22.21 -1.56
N ALA A 116 25.81 21.81 -2.43
CA ALA A 116 27.18 22.32 -2.42
C ALA A 116 27.20 23.85 -2.60
N GLN A 117 26.39 24.38 -3.54
CA GLN A 117 26.25 25.82 -3.74
C GLN A 117 25.70 26.52 -2.49
N ALA A 118 24.65 25.99 -1.87
CA ALA A 118 23.99 26.62 -0.72
C ALA A 118 24.85 26.61 0.56
N LEU A 119 25.64 25.55 0.77
CA LEU A 119 26.41 25.36 1.99
C LEU A 119 27.90 25.71 1.84
N GLY A 120 28.33 26.17 0.66
CA GLY A 120 29.75 26.42 0.37
C GLY A 120 30.59 25.15 0.41
N GLY A 121 30.00 24.03 0.00
CA GLY A 121 30.62 22.71 0.02
C GLY A 121 31.18 22.27 -1.33
N LYS A 122 31.66 21.03 -1.38
CA LYS A 122 32.09 20.34 -2.59
C LYS A 122 31.31 19.03 -2.76
N VAL A 123 31.01 18.69 -4.01
CA VAL A 123 30.45 17.39 -4.37
C VAL A 123 31.57 16.38 -4.53
N VAL A 124 31.42 15.20 -3.95
CA VAL A 124 32.32 14.06 -4.10
C VAL A 124 31.50 12.87 -4.60
N SER A 125 31.73 12.47 -5.85
CA SER A 125 31.05 11.33 -6.47
C SER A 125 31.41 10.01 -5.80
N SER A 126 30.44 9.11 -5.72
CA SER A 126 30.64 7.74 -5.26
C SER A 126 31.13 6.84 -6.39
N LEU A 127 31.84 5.76 -6.05
CA LEU A 127 32.18 4.68 -6.98
C LEU A 127 30.94 3.91 -7.47
N THR A 128 29.82 4.03 -6.75
CA THR A 128 28.53 3.42 -7.10
C THR A 128 27.63 4.35 -7.89
N ALA A 129 28.10 5.54 -8.27
CA ALA A 129 27.32 6.46 -9.10
C ALA A 129 27.06 5.83 -10.47
N ILE A 130 25.79 5.82 -10.88
CA ILE A 130 25.38 5.34 -12.21
C ILE A 130 24.84 6.49 -13.06
N THR A 131 24.75 6.28 -14.36
CA THR A 131 24.12 7.23 -15.30
C THR A 131 22.60 7.10 -15.28
N GLN A 132 21.88 8.12 -15.75
CA GLN A 132 20.42 8.04 -15.91
C GLN A 132 19.98 6.89 -16.82
N SER A 133 20.75 6.59 -17.88
CA SER A 133 20.47 5.44 -18.74
C SER A 133 20.60 4.11 -18.01
N GLN A 134 21.61 3.95 -17.15
CA GLN A 134 21.79 2.74 -16.34
C GLN A 134 20.69 2.61 -15.28
N PHE A 135 20.26 3.73 -14.69
CA PHE A 135 19.12 3.78 -13.77
C PHE A 135 17.84 3.30 -14.45
N ASN A 136 17.52 3.86 -15.61
CA ASN A 136 16.32 3.50 -16.38
C ASN A 136 16.34 2.02 -16.84
N ALA A 137 17.53 1.45 -17.07
CA ALA A 137 17.68 0.04 -17.41
C ALA A 137 17.51 -0.93 -16.22
N ASN A 138 17.47 -0.42 -14.99
CA ASN A 138 17.29 -1.21 -13.77
C ASN A 138 16.09 -0.66 -12.96
N PRO A 139 14.85 -0.82 -13.46
CA PRO A 139 13.68 -0.37 -12.73
C PRO A 139 13.47 -1.19 -11.46
N ILE A 140 13.02 -0.51 -10.40
CA ILE A 140 12.55 -1.19 -9.20
C ILE A 140 11.24 -1.92 -9.54
N ASP A 141 11.18 -3.20 -9.17
CA ASP A 141 10.00 -4.04 -9.34
C ASP A 141 8.87 -3.60 -8.39
N GLN A 142 7.95 -2.79 -8.92
CA GLN A 142 6.82 -2.24 -8.18
C GLN A 142 5.85 -3.32 -7.68
N GLU A 143 5.78 -4.48 -8.35
CA GLU A 143 4.90 -5.56 -7.93
C GLU A 143 5.36 -6.16 -6.60
N LYS A 144 6.68 -6.25 -6.40
CA LYS A 144 7.27 -6.72 -5.13
C LYS A 144 7.11 -5.76 -3.98
N LEU A 145 6.81 -4.49 -4.25
CA LEU A 145 6.55 -3.49 -3.22
C LEU A 145 5.09 -3.46 -2.76
N ARG A 146 4.20 -4.18 -3.45
CA ARG A 146 2.79 -4.24 -3.07
C ARG A 146 2.62 -5.16 -1.87
N PRO A 147 1.95 -4.70 -0.79
CA PRO A 147 1.50 -5.58 0.27
C PRO A 147 0.65 -6.70 -0.32
N GLN A 148 0.84 -7.92 0.18
CA GLN A 148 0.08 -9.09 -0.25
C GLN A 148 -0.97 -9.43 0.79
N ILE A 149 -2.14 -9.88 0.35
CA ILE A 149 -3.19 -10.34 1.25
C ILE A 149 -2.76 -11.67 1.89
N ASN A 150 -2.83 -11.77 3.22
CA ASN A 150 -2.69 -13.06 3.90
C ASN A 150 -3.99 -13.86 3.75
N LEU A 151 -4.04 -14.73 2.74
CA LEU A 151 -5.21 -15.57 2.47
C LEU A 151 -5.57 -16.50 3.64
N GLU A 152 -4.59 -16.93 4.43
CA GLU A 152 -4.85 -17.79 5.59
C GLU A 152 -5.47 -16.99 6.74
N ALA A 153 -4.99 -15.78 7.01
CA ALA A 153 -5.64 -14.89 7.98
C ALA A 153 -7.06 -14.52 7.53
N MET A 154 -7.26 -14.24 6.25
CA MET A 154 -8.58 -13.96 5.69
C MET A 154 -9.57 -15.12 5.90
N LYS A 155 -9.12 -16.39 5.79
CA LYS A 155 -9.96 -17.56 6.05
C LYS A 155 -10.29 -17.76 7.54
N GLN A 156 -9.44 -17.23 8.43
CA GLN A 156 -9.65 -17.28 9.88
C GLN A 156 -10.57 -16.15 10.37
N ASP A 157 -10.86 -15.14 9.54
CA ASP A 157 -11.80 -14.08 9.87
C ASP A 157 -13.22 -14.65 10.12
N PRO A 158 -13.88 -14.33 11.24
CA PRO A 158 -15.25 -14.78 11.51
C PRO A 158 -16.25 -14.44 10.40
N LEU A 159 -16.04 -13.32 9.69
CA LEU A 159 -16.88 -12.91 8.58
C LEU A 159 -16.78 -13.87 7.40
N TYR A 160 -15.60 -14.45 7.14
CA TYR A 160 -15.44 -15.48 6.10
C TYR A 160 -16.32 -16.70 6.41
N ALA A 161 -16.28 -17.21 7.64
CA ALA A 161 -17.13 -18.32 8.07
C ALA A 161 -18.63 -17.98 7.97
N GLN A 162 -19.01 -16.74 8.32
CA GLN A 162 -20.39 -16.27 8.22
C GLN A 162 -20.88 -16.21 6.76
N ILE A 163 -20.07 -15.70 5.84
CA ILE A 163 -20.37 -15.68 4.39
C ILE A 163 -20.59 -17.10 3.88
N GLN A 164 -19.70 -18.04 4.23
CA GLN A 164 -19.84 -19.44 3.83
C GLN A 164 -21.11 -20.08 4.39
N ALA A 165 -21.45 -19.81 5.65
CA ALA A 165 -22.68 -20.31 6.26
C ALA A 165 -23.95 -19.79 5.55
N ILE A 166 -23.99 -18.49 5.21
CA ILE A 166 -25.13 -17.89 4.48
C ILE A 166 -25.23 -18.47 3.07
N LYS A 167 -24.11 -18.68 2.36
CA LYS A 167 -24.08 -19.35 1.04
C LYS A 167 -24.62 -20.78 1.12
N ALA A 168 -24.23 -21.55 2.13
CA ALA A 168 -24.74 -22.90 2.35
C ALA A 168 -26.25 -22.91 2.67
N GLN A 169 -26.71 -21.99 3.53
CA GLN A 169 -28.14 -21.83 3.83
C GLN A 169 -28.95 -21.45 2.59
N ARG A 170 -28.42 -20.57 1.72
CA ARG A 170 -29.07 -20.21 0.45
C ARG A 170 -29.22 -21.43 -0.45
N ALA A 171 -28.18 -22.23 -0.60
CA ALA A 171 -28.22 -23.45 -1.41
C ALA A 171 -29.27 -24.45 -0.88
N ALA A 172 -29.36 -24.62 0.44
CA ALA A 172 -30.37 -25.46 1.07
C ALA A 172 -31.80 -24.91 0.91
N PHE A 173 -31.99 -23.60 1.01
CA PHE A 173 -33.28 -22.96 0.79
C PHE A 173 -33.77 -23.15 -0.66
N LEU A 174 -32.89 -22.92 -1.63
CA LEU A 174 -33.22 -23.07 -3.05
C LEU A 174 -33.53 -24.54 -3.41
N SER A 175 -32.80 -25.51 -2.83
CA SER A 175 -33.08 -26.93 -3.06
C SER A 175 -34.41 -27.39 -2.42
N ALA A 176 -34.72 -26.92 -1.22
CA ALA A 176 -36.01 -27.19 -0.57
C ALA A 176 -37.19 -26.57 -1.34
N ALA A 177 -37.03 -25.34 -1.83
CA ALA A 177 -38.04 -24.67 -2.66
C ALA A 177 -38.28 -25.38 -3.99
N ALA A 178 -37.26 -26.00 -4.58
CA ALA A 178 -37.38 -26.78 -5.81
C ALA A 178 -38.08 -28.15 -5.63
N THR A 179 -38.26 -28.61 -4.39
CA THR A 179 -38.79 -29.96 -4.08
C THR A 179 -40.25 -29.94 -3.57
N GLN A 180 -40.87 -28.76 -3.43
CA GLN A 180 -42.29 -28.63 -3.06
C GLN A 180 -43.18 -28.71 -4.31
N PRO A 181 -44.02 -29.75 -4.50
CA PRO A 181 -44.98 -29.80 -5.60
C PRO A 181 -46.09 -28.76 -5.40
N SER A 182 -46.51 -28.13 -6.50
CA SER A 182 -47.64 -27.17 -6.57
C SER A 182 -48.97 -27.78 -6.14
#